data_AF-A0A7Y5W5E0-F1
#
_entry.id   AF-A0A7Y5W5E0-F1
#
_cell.length_a   1.000
_cell.length_b   1.000
_cell.length_c   1.000
_cell.angle_alpha   90.00
_cell.angle_beta   90.00
_cell.angle_gamma   90.00
#
_symmetry.space_group_name_H-M   'P 1'
#
loop_
_entity.id
_entity.type
_entity.pdbx_description
1 polymer ?
#
loop_
_entity_poly.entity_id
_entity_poly.type
_entity_poly.pdbx_seq_one_letter_code
_entity_poly.pdbx_strand_id
1 'polypeptide(L)'
;MVRTRAGTCRHCLANQGTRRPLAQYDHALRVERQWSDGDTVCLSLPMDIRLRRWEKNQNSVSVDRGPLTYSLKIGEKYVREGGTEAWPAWEIHPETPWNYGLVIDERNPAASFEVVTREWPPDNMPFTHQGTPIELRARGKRIPEWKLDRLGLVGNLQPSPARSDEPEETITLIPMGAARLRVASFPVIGDAPEAVRWQEPPAEPASASHCWEGDVVTALDDKLEPKSSSDGSIPRFTWWDHKVE
;
A
#
# COMPACT_ATOMS: atom_id res chain seq x y z
N MET A 1 12.30 9.36 30.94
CA MET A 1 12.50 8.88 29.55
C MET A 1 12.15 7.39 29.52
N VAL A 2 10.94 7.04 29.11
CA VAL A 2 10.49 5.64 29.09
C VAL A 2 11.06 4.97 27.84
N ARG A 3 12.05 4.10 28.00
CA ARG A 3 12.53 3.22 26.92
C ARG A 3 11.55 2.06 26.76
N THR A 4 10.72 2.10 25.73
CA THR A 4 9.89 0.96 25.32
C THR A 4 10.75 -0.03 24.55
N ARG A 5 11.19 -1.11 25.21
CA ARG A 5 11.71 -2.29 24.48
C ARG A 5 10.51 -3.12 24.02
N ALA A 6 10.35 -3.26 22.70
CA ALA A 6 9.45 -4.20 22.08
C ALA A 6 10.00 -5.62 22.26
N GLY A 7 9.71 -6.22 23.41
CA GLY A 7 9.87 -7.65 23.67
C GLY A 7 8.63 -8.12 24.39
N THR A 8 8.15 -9.32 24.09
CA THR A 8 7.08 -10.00 24.86
C THR A 8 7.38 -9.90 26.34
N CYS A 9 6.69 -8.98 27.02
CA CYS A 9 6.91 -8.69 28.42
C CYS A 9 6.28 -9.82 29.24
N ARG A 10 7.07 -10.84 29.58
CA ARG A 10 6.65 -11.92 30.52
C ARG A 10 6.63 -11.46 31.98
N HIS A 11 6.97 -10.20 32.28
CA HIS A 11 6.95 -9.67 33.64
C HIS A 11 5.90 -8.55 33.74
N CYS A 12 4.72 -8.98 34.18
CA CYS A 12 3.54 -8.16 34.43
C CYS A 12 3.83 -7.03 35.45
N LEU A 13 2.91 -6.05 35.51
CA LEU A 13 2.65 -5.27 36.73
C LEU A 13 2.38 -6.23 37.89
N ALA A 14 3.45 -6.64 38.55
CA ALA A 14 3.46 -7.43 39.76
C ALA A 14 4.34 -6.70 40.76
N ASN A 15 3.92 -5.51 41.17
CA ASN A 15 4.16 -5.14 42.56
C ASN A 15 3.12 -5.97 43.34
N GLN A 16 3.49 -7.21 43.71
CA GLN A 16 2.66 -8.18 44.46
C GLN A 16 1.44 -8.80 43.76
N GLY A 17 1.56 -9.23 42.49
CA GLY A 17 0.61 -10.18 41.86
C GLY A 17 -0.86 -9.75 41.73
N THR A 18 -1.24 -8.52 42.12
CA THR A 18 -2.63 -8.06 42.09
C THR A 18 -2.85 -7.16 40.88
N ARG A 19 -3.60 -7.67 39.89
CA ARG A 19 -4.19 -6.83 38.84
C ARG A 19 -5.21 -5.91 39.51
N ARG A 20 -4.91 -4.61 39.61
CA ARG A 20 -5.86 -3.62 40.11
C ARG A 20 -6.54 -2.94 38.92
N PRO A 21 -7.88 -2.81 38.91
CA PRO A 21 -8.56 -1.95 37.96
C PRO A 21 -8.09 -0.50 38.17
N LEU A 22 -7.78 0.18 37.08
CA LEU A 22 -7.33 1.58 37.08
C LEU A 22 -8.48 2.48 36.63
N ALA A 23 -8.49 3.72 37.12
CA ALA A 23 -9.46 4.71 36.65
C ALA A 23 -9.14 5.05 35.19
N GLN A 24 -10.08 4.70 34.31
CA GLN A 24 -9.99 4.98 32.88
C GLN A 24 -10.69 6.30 32.56
N TYR A 25 -9.94 7.20 31.94
CA TYR A 25 -10.45 8.40 31.29
C TYR A 25 -10.46 8.16 29.78
N ASP A 26 -11.13 9.03 29.03
CA ASP A 26 -11.38 8.85 27.58
C ASP A 26 -10.12 8.48 26.79
N HIS A 27 -8.98 9.12 27.08
CA HIS A 27 -7.71 8.90 26.40
C HIS A 27 -6.53 8.69 27.36
N ALA A 28 -6.79 8.46 28.65
CA ALA A 28 -5.74 8.35 29.66
C ALA A 28 -6.06 7.30 30.72
N LEU A 29 -5.02 6.67 31.24
CA LEU A 29 -5.08 5.75 32.36
C LEU A 29 -4.42 6.42 33.56
N ARG A 30 -5.16 6.67 34.65
CA ARG A 30 -4.59 7.29 35.85
C ARG A 30 -4.14 6.21 36.83
N VAL A 31 -2.86 6.23 37.21
CA VAL A 31 -2.28 5.38 38.25
C VAL A 31 -2.03 6.25 39.48
N GLU A 32 -2.88 6.11 40.49
CA GLU A 32 -2.80 6.88 41.74
C GLU A 32 -2.30 5.98 42.87
N ARG A 33 -1.05 6.19 43.29
CA ARG A 33 -0.39 5.48 44.40
C ARG A 33 0.78 6.30 44.93
N GLN A 34 1.31 5.92 46.10
CA GLN A 34 2.62 6.37 46.53
C GLN A 34 3.71 5.64 45.72
N TRP A 35 4.67 6.40 45.23
CA TRP A 35 5.80 5.91 44.46
C TRP A 35 7.04 5.81 45.36
N SER A 36 7.83 4.77 45.15
CA SER A 36 9.14 4.58 45.78
C SER A 36 10.21 4.36 44.71
N ASP A 37 11.46 4.60 45.08
CA ASP A 37 12.57 4.37 44.15
C ASP A 37 12.59 2.89 43.70
N GLY A 38 12.81 2.68 42.40
CA GLY A 38 12.74 1.35 41.77
C GLY A 38 11.34 0.87 41.35
N ASP A 39 10.25 1.59 41.63
CA ASP A 39 8.92 1.22 41.12
C ASP A 39 8.90 1.21 39.56
N THR A 40 8.29 0.17 38.98
CA THR A 40 8.19 -0.01 37.51
C THR A 40 6.74 -0.16 37.08
N VAL A 41 6.38 0.48 35.96
CA VAL A 41 5.08 0.31 35.29
C VAL A 41 5.29 -0.42 33.97
N CYS A 42 4.60 -1.55 33.80
CA CYS A 42 4.57 -2.31 32.55
C CYS A 42 3.20 -2.16 31.89
N LEU A 43 3.17 -1.64 30.67
CA LEU A 43 1.97 -1.58 29.84
C LEU A 43 2.08 -2.62 28.73
N SER A 44 1.04 -3.44 28.57
CA SER A 44 0.90 -4.34 27.44
C SER A 44 -0.20 -3.83 26.53
N LEU A 45 0.16 -3.46 25.30
CA LEU A 45 -0.78 -3.05 24.26
C LEU A 45 -0.83 -4.17 23.22
N PRO A 46 -1.98 -4.87 23.08
CA PRO A 46 -2.15 -5.88 22.04
C PRO A 46 -1.95 -5.27 20.65
N MET A 47 -1.15 -5.94 19.82
CA MET A 47 -0.86 -5.55 18.44
C MET A 47 -1.58 -6.53 17.50
N ASP A 48 -2.91 -6.55 17.60
CA ASP A 48 -3.76 -7.46 16.82
C ASP A 48 -3.79 -7.05 15.36
N ILE A 49 -3.88 -8.05 14.47
CA ILE A 49 -4.11 -7.83 13.04
C ILE A 49 -5.60 -7.58 12.81
N ARG A 50 -5.92 -6.52 12.07
CA ARG A 50 -7.28 -6.15 11.71
C ARG A 50 -7.34 -5.85 10.22
N LEU A 51 -8.45 -6.21 9.59
CA LEU A 51 -8.76 -5.76 8.24
C LEU A 51 -9.72 -4.59 8.33
N ARG A 52 -9.38 -3.51 7.64
CA ARG A 52 -10.28 -2.37 7.43
C ARG A 52 -10.85 -2.46 6.03
N ARG A 53 -12.17 -2.69 5.93
CA ARG A 53 -12.87 -2.77 4.65
C ARG A 53 -13.30 -1.38 4.18
N TRP A 54 -13.06 -1.08 2.91
CA TRP A 54 -13.45 0.17 2.27
C TRP A 54 -14.59 -0.11 1.29
N GLU A 55 -15.82 -0.07 1.78
CA GLU A 55 -17.02 -0.39 0.98
C GLU A 55 -17.13 0.51 -0.27
N LYS A 56 -16.90 1.82 -0.10
CA LYS A 56 -16.92 2.80 -1.20
C LYS A 56 -15.77 2.64 -2.20
N ASN A 57 -14.70 1.95 -1.80
CA ASN A 57 -13.56 1.65 -2.66
C ASN A 57 -13.58 0.16 -3.06
N GLN A 58 -14.72 -0.27 -3.61
CA GLN A 58 -14.91 -1.59 -4.21
C GLN A 58 -14.71 -2.77 -3.25
N ASN A 59 -15.09 -2.59 -1.98
CA ASN A 59 -14.92 -3.59 -0.91
C ASN A 59 -13.47 -4.05 -0.69
N SER A 60 -12.49 -3.25 -1.11
CA SER A 60 -11.07 -3.48 -0.85
C SER A 60 -10.75 -3.44 0.65
N VAL A 61 -9.58 -3.98 1.02
CA VAL A 61 -9.16 -4.10 2.41
C VAL A 61 -7.78 -3.50 2.64
N SER A 62 -7.59 -2.85 3.78
CA SER A 62 -6.27 -2.51 4.32
C SER A 62 -5.95 -3.42 5.49
N VAL A 63 -4.68 -3.79 5.65
CA VAL A 63 -4.19 -4.63 6.75
C VAL A 63 -3.54 -3.74 7.79
N ASP A 64 -4.09 -3.76 9.00
CA ASP A 64 -3.58 -3.03 10.16
C ASP A 64 -3.04 -4.00 11.21
N ARG A 65 -1.96 -3.63 11.91
CA ARG A 65 -1.50 -4.30 13.13
C ARG A 65 -1.25 -3.27 14.22
N GLY A 66 -2.14 -3.20 15.21
CA GLY A 66 -2.16 -2.07 16.14
C GLY A 66 -2.29 -0.73 15.39
N PRO A 67 -1.39 0.25 15.59
CA PRO A 67 -1.42 1.54 14.88
C PRO A 67 -0.76 1.51 13.49
N LEU A 68 -0.22 0.36 13.04
CA LEU A 68 0.53 0.28 11.79
C LEU A 68 -0.37 -0.24 10.66
N THR A 69 -0.54 0.56 9.61
CA THR A 69 -1.11 0.10 8.34
C THR A 69 0.02 -0.41 7.43
N TYR A 70 -0.22 -1.51 6.72
CA TYR A 70 0.77 -2.16 5.87
C TYR A 70 0.54 -1.91 4.38
N SER A 71 1.64 -1.92 3.63
CA SER A 71 1.70 -1.83 2.16
C SER A 71 2.46 -3.03 1.62
N LEU A 72 2.18 -3.42 0.37
CA LEU A 72 2.98 -4.40 -0.34
C LEU A 72 4.45 -3.95 -0.42
N LYS A 73 5.38 -4.87 -0.16
CA LYS A 73 6.81 -4.65 -0.36
C LYS A 73 7.13 -4.81 -1.85
N ILE A 74 7.01 -3.72 -2.60
CA ILE A 74 7.32 -3.66 -4.03
C ILE A 74 8.82 -3.43 -4.19
N GLY A 75 9.50 -4.19 -5.06
CA GLY A 75 10.89 -3.92 -5.42
C GLY A 75 11.02 -2.54 -6.07
N GLU A 76 12.10 -1.82 -5.77
CA GLU A 76 12.26 -0.41 -6.18
C GLU A 76 13.45 -0.28 -7.14
N LYS A 77 13.19 0.16 -8.37
CA LYS A 77 14.23 0.57 -9.33
C LYS A 77 14.28 2.09 -9.39
N TYR A 78 15.43 2.65 -9.02
CA TYR A 78 15.66 4.10 -9.05
C TYR A 78 16.23 4.51 -10.41
N VAL A 79 15.59 5.47 -11.06
CA VAL A 79 16.01 6.02 -12.36
C VAL A 79 16.26 7.51 -12.18
N ARG A 80 17.42 7.99 -12.61
CA ARG A 80 17.72 9.42 -12.54
C ARG A 80 17.05 10.14 -13.71
N GLU A 81 16.13 11.04 -13.40
CA GLU A 81 15.37 11.80 -14.40
C GLU A 81 15.92 13.23 -14.56
N GLY A 82 16.86 13.63 -13.71
CA GLY A 82 17.57 14.90 -13.86
C GLY A 82 18.19 15.41 -12.57
N GLY A 83 18.07 16.73 -12.37
CA GLY A 83 18.67 17.43 -11.24
C GLY A 83 20.19 17.58 -11.36
N THR A 84 20.79 18.20 -10.35
CA THR A 84 22.24 18.39 -10.26
C THR A 84 22.86 17.25 -9.44
N GLU A 85 24.19 17.13 -9.39
CA GLU A 85 24.84 16.17 -8.49
C GLU A 85 24.52 16.43 -7.01
N ALA A 86 24.39 17.70 -6.62
CA ALA A 86 24.01 18.07 -5.26
C ALA A 86 22.50 17.82 -4.98
N TRP A 87 21.68 17.86 -6.02
CA TRP A 87 20.22 17.73 -5.93
C TRP A 87 19.68 16.86 -7.07
N PRO A 88 19.95 15.54 -7.03
CA PRO A 88 19.52 14.65 -8.09
C PRO A 88 18.01 14.42 -8.03
N ALA A 89 17.36 14.40 -9.18
CA ALA A 89 15.96 14.04 -9.32
C ALA A 89 15.85 12.56 -9.70
N TRP A 90 15.00 11.82 -8.97
CA TRP A 90 14.83 10.38 -9.13
C TRP A 90 13.37 10.03 -9.35
N GLU A 91 13.13 9.14 -10.29
CA GLU A 91 11.92 8.34 -10.38
C GLU A 91 12.13 6.98 -9.74
N ILE A 92 11.06 6.43 -9.18
CA ILE A 92 11.08 5.10 -8.57
C ILE A 92 10.05 4.25 -9.30
N HIS A 93 10.53 3.19 -9.92
CA HIS A 93 9.74 2.25 -10.72
C HIS A 93 9.59 0.91 -9.99
N PRO A 94 8.44 0.21 -10.12
CA PRO A 94 8.27 -1.11 -9.54
C PRO A 94 9.14 -2.14 -10.27
N GLU A 95 9.95 -2.88 -9.51
CA GLU A 95 10.77 -3.99 -10.02
C GLU A 95 10.10 -5.36 -9.80
N THR A 96 9.12 -5.42 -8.90
CA THR A 96 8.30 -6.61 -8.66
C THR A 96 6.83 -6.33 -8.98
N PRO A 97 6.02 -7.38 -9.23
CA PRO A 97 4.59 -7.21 -9.41
C PRO A 97 3.94 -6.53 -8.20
N TRP A 98 2.96 -5.68 -8.47
CA TRP A 98 2.24 -4.91 -7.46
C TRP A 98 0.73 -5.21 -7.45
N ASN A 99 0.24 -5.83 -8.53
CA ASN A 99 -1.16 -6.09 -8.83
C ASN A 99 -1.68 -7.35 -8.14
N TYR A 100 -1.51 -7.44 -6.82
CA TYR A 100 -1.97 -8.57 -6.01
C TYR A 100 -3.31 -8.31 -5.34
N GLY A 101 -4.18 -9.32 -5.35
CA GLY A 101 -5.28 -9.45 -4.39
C GLY A 101 -4.87 -10.34 -3.23
N LEU A 102 -5.40 -10.07 -2.04
CA LEU A 102 -5.11 -10.86 -0.83
C LEU A 102 -6.03 -12.09 -0.73
N VAL A 103 -5.45 -13.24 -0.43
CA VAL A 103 -6.18 -14.44 -0.01
C VAL A 103 -6.35 -14.36 1.50
N ILE A 104 -7.60 -14.14 1.95
CA ILE A 104 -7.92 -13.97 3.38
C ILE A 104 -8.98 -14.96 3.85
N ASP A 105 -8.85 -15.41 5.09
CA ASP A 105 -9.92 -16.03 5.86
C ASP A 105 -10.77 -14.90 6.47
N GLU A 106 -11.96 -14.66 5.93
CA GLU A 106 -12.84 -13.60 6.43
C GLU A 106 -13.35 -13.85 7.86
N ARG A 107 -13.39 -15.11 8.32
CA ARG A 107 -13.85 -15.46 9.67
C ARG A 107 -12.72 -15.27 10.69
N ASN A 108 -11.48 -15.50 10.27
CA ASN A 108 -10.31 -15.27 11.11
C ASN A 108 -9.17 -14.61 10.32
N PRO A 109 -9.24 -13.30 10.06
CA PRO A 109 -8.27 -12.62 9.22
C PRO A 109 -6.84 -12.72 9.72
N ALA A 110 -6.63 -12.72 11.04
CA ALA A 110 -5.30 -12.83 11.64
C ALA A 110 -4.59 -14.14 11.26
N ALA A 111 -5.33 -15.23 11.01
CA ALA A 111 -4.75 -16.50 10.57
C ALA A 111 -4.21 -16.46 9.13
N SER A 112 -4.52 -15.42 8.36
CA SER A 112 -4.02 -15.24 6.99
C SER A 112 -2.65 -14.57 6.94
N PHE A 113 -2.11 -14.15 8.08
CA PHE A 113 -0.86 -13.39 8.17
C PHE A 113 0.11 -14.01 9.17
N GLU A 114 1.38 -14.12 8.78
CA GLU A 114 2.49 -14.42 9.68
C GLU A 114 3.20 -13.12 10.05
N VAL A 115 3.33 -12.84 11.35
CA VAL A 115 4.08 -11.67 11.83
C VAL A 115 5.56 -12.03 11.91
N VAL A 116 6.40 -11.33 11.14
CA VAL A 116 7.85 -11.53 11.13
C VAL A 116 8.55 -10.34 11.79
N THR A 117 9.12 -10.56 12.97
CA THR A 117 9.95 -9.57 13.66
C THR A 117 11.41 -9.69 13.23
N ARG A 118 12.04 -8.55 12.94
CA ARG A 118 13.47 -8.44 12.61
C ARG A 118 14.18 -7.61 13.68
N GLU A 119 15.51 -7.65 13.66
CA GLU A 119 16.31 -6.79 14.53
C GLU A 119 16.10 -5.31 14.20
N TRP A 120 16.28 -4.46 15.20
CA TRP A 120 16.23 -3.01 15.01
C TRP A 120 17.42 -2.56 14.15
N PRO A 121 17.23 -1.66 13.16
CA PRO A 121 18.31 -1.28 12.27
C PRO A 121 19.40 -0.47 13.01
N PRO A 122 20.69 -0.73 12.73
CA PRO A 122 21.80 -0.12 13.48
C PRO A 122 21.90 1.41 13.29
N ASP A 123 21.42 1.91 12.15
CA ASP A 123 21.37 3.34 11.82
C ASP A 123 20.14 4.07 12.42
N ASN A 124 19.28 3.35 13.15
CA ASN A 124 17.99 3.84 13.66
C ASN A 124 17.04 4.38 12.58
N MET A 125 17.10 3.82 11.37
CA MET A 125 16.22 4.19 10.25
C MET A 125 15.19 3.09 9.91
N PRO A 126 14.07 2.97 10.67
CA PRO A 126 13.06 1.94 10.44
C PRO A 126 12.12 2.23 9.26
N PHE A 127 12.29 3.38 8.59
CA PHE A 127 11.43 3.86 7.50
C PHE A 127 11.95 3.48 6.12
N THR A 128 12.57 2.31 6.00
CA THR A 128 13.06 1.76 4.74
C THR A 128 12.70 0.28 4.62
N HIS A 129 12.67 -0.26 3.39
CA HIS A 129 12.42 -1.69 3.14
C HIS A 129 13.36 -2.59 3.94
N GLN A 130 14.65 -2.23 4.04
CA GLN A 130 15.64 -3.01 4.76
C GLN A 130 15.61 -2.76 6.27
N GLY A 131 15.36 -1.52 6.70
CA GLY A 131 15.42 -1.16 8.11
C GLY A 131 14.15 -1.45 8.92
N THR A 132 13.01 -1.72 8.29
CA THR A 132 11.75 -1.89 9.04
C THR A 132 11.74 -3.17 9.90
N PRO A 133 11.63 -3.11 11.24
CA PRO A 133 11.85 -4.27 12.11
C PRO A 133 10.66 -5.23 12.16
N ILE A 134 9.63 -5.03 11.34
CA ILE A 134 8.40 -5.81 11.35
C ILE A 134 7.86 -5.94 9.93
N GLU A 135 7.45 -7.15 9.57
CA GLU A 135 6.80 -7.46 8.29
C GLU A 135 5.61 -8.40 8.55
N LEU A 136 4.65 -8.42 7.63
CA LEU A 136 3.62 -9.46 7.57
C LEU A 136 3.85 -10.29 6.31
N ARG A 137 3.93 -11.61 6.42
CA ARG A 137 3.80 -12.49 5.26
C ARG A 137 2.34 -12.84 5.07
N ALA A 138 1.85 -12.71 3.86
CA ALA A 138 0.49 -13.00 3.46
C ALA A 138 0.50 -13.88 2.21
N ARG A 139 -0.67 -14.39 1.85
CA ARG A 139 -0.87 -15.08 0.57
C ARG A 139 -1.67 -14.17 -0.35
N GLY A 140 -1.28 -14.12 -1.62
CA GLY A 140 -1.96 -13.32 -2.62
C GLY A 140 -1.92 -14.00 -3.98
N LYS A 141 -2.85 -13.62 -4.84
CA LYS A 141 -2.82 -13.98 -6.27
C LYS A 141 -2.69 -12.70 -7.08
N ARG A 142 -1.94 -12.74 -8.18
CA ARG A 142 -1.92 -11.63 -9.13
C ARG A 142 -3.29 -11.45 -9.76
N ILE A 143 -3.63 -10.23 -10.13
CA ILE A 143 -4.80 -9.89 -10.94
C ILE A 143 -4.24 -9.29 -12.22
N PRO A 144 -4.02 -10.10 -13.28
CA PRO A 144 -3.40 -9.65 -14.52
C PRO A 144 -4.12 -8.47 -15.17
N GLU A 145 -5.43 -8.36 -14.95
CA GLU A 145 -6.26 -7.29 -15.48
C GLU A 145 -6.10 -5.97 -14.71
N TRP A 146 -5.51 -5.98 -13.51
CA TRP A 146 -5.18 -4.76 -12.77
C TRP A 146 -3.82 -4.21 -13.24
N LYS A 147 -3.87 -3.32 -14.23
CA LYS A 147 -2.71 -2.72 -14.89
C LYS A 147 -2.63 -1.22 -14.64
N LEU A 148 -1.54 -0.61 -15.09
CA LEU A 148 -1.53 0.84 -15.27
C LEU A 148 -2.55 1.20 -16.37
N ASP A 149 -3.23 2.33 -16.20
CA ASP A 149 -4.06 2.92 -17.24
C ASP A 149 -3.19 3.61 -18.30
N ARG A 150 -3.85 4.18 -19.30
CA ARG A 150 -3.20 4.90 -20.40
C ARG A 150 -2.33 6.09 -19.97
N LEU A 151 -2.59 6.68 -18.81
CA LEU A 151 -1.83 7.80 -18.28
C LEU A 151 -0.61 7.32 -17.47
N GLY A 152 -0.36 6.00 -17.43
CA GLY A 152 0.67 5.42 -16.58
C GLY A 152 0.29 5.43 -15.09
N LEU A 153 -0.97 5.68 -14.75
CA LEU A 153 -1.47 5.66 -13.38
C LEU A 153 -1.99 4.27 -13.03
N VAL A 154 -2.01 3.92 -11.74
CA VAL A 154 -2.59 2.64 -11.31
C VAL A 154 -4.07 2.60 -11.67
N GLY A 155 -4.48 1.60 -12.44
CA GLY A 155 -5.88 1.40 -12.80
C GLY A 155 -6.77 1.32 -11.56
N ASN A 156 -7.98 1.86 -11.66
CA ASN A 156 -8.92 1.86 -10.54
C ASN A 156 -9.25 0.43 -10.09
N LEU A 157 -9.43 0.26 -8.78
CA LEU A 157 -9.94 -0.99 -8.24
C LEU A 157 -11.32 -1.29 -8.83
N GLN A 158 -11.62 -2.57 -9.00
CA GLN A 158 -12.92 -3.10 -9.35
C GLN A 158 -13.49 -3.92 -8.17
N PRO A 159 -14.76 -4.33 -8.19
CA PRO A 159 -15.39 -5.03 -7.08
C PRO A 159 -14.57 -6.23 -6.57
N SER A 160 -14.40 -6.29 -5.25
CA SER A 160 -13.98 -7.51 -4.54
C SER A 160 -15.21 -8.32 -4.09
N PRO A 161 -15.14 -9.67 -4.04
CA PRO A 161 -13.96 -10.49 -4.32
C PRO A 161 -13.60 -10.55 -5.81
N ALA A 162 -12.30 -10.45 -6.10
CA ALA A 162 -11.73 -10.58 -7.43
C ALA A 162 -11.43 -12.06 -7.73
N ARG A 163 -11.80 -12.52 -8.92
CA ARG A 163 -11.43 -13.84 -9.43
C ARG A 163 -10.07 -13.76 -10.10
N SER A 164 -9.18 -14.69 -9.74
CA SER A 164 -7.90 -14.87 -10.43
C SER A 164 -7.52 -16.35 -10.49
N ASP A 165 -7.07 -16.78 -11.67
CA ASP A 165 -6.54 -18.12 -11.92
C ASP A 165 -5.02 -18.20 -11.71
N GLU A 166 -4.39 -17.08 -11.36
CA GLU A 166 -2.95 -17.03 -11.07
C GLU A 166 -2.62 -17.88 -9.84
N PRO A 167 -1.41 -18.45 -9.76
CA PRO A 167 -1.00 -19.23 -8.59
C PRO A 167 -1.00 -18.36 -7.33
N GLU A 168 -1.25 -19.00 -6.19
CA GLU A 168 -1.06 -18.36 -4.90
C GLU A 168 0.44 -18.17 -4.64
N GLU A 169 0.82 -16.93 -4.28
CA GLU A 169 2.18 -16.54 -3.96
C GLU A 169 2.26 -16.03 -2.52
N THR A 170 3.36 -16.35 -1.83
CA THR A 170 3.70 -15.68 -0.57
C THR A 170 4.20 -14.28 -0.89
N ILE A 171 3.51 -13.28 -0.37
CA ILE A 171 3.87 -11.87 -0.50
C ILE A 171 4.24 -11.28 0.85
N THR A 172 5.04 -10.22 0.84
CA THR A 172 5.47 -9.51 2.05
C THR A 172 4.82 -8.14 2.10
N LEU A 173 4.20 -7.82 3.23
CA LEU A 173 3.71 -6.50 3.54
C LEU A 173 4.63 -5.85 4.59
N ILE A 174 4.93 -4.57 4.40
CA ILE A 174 5.74 -3.75 5.30
C ILE A 174 4.92 -2.56 5.81
N PRO A 175 5.25 -1.98 6.98
CA PRO A 175 4.60 -0.75 7.42
C PRO A 175 4.64 0.32 6.32
N MET A 176 3.51 0.98 6.06
CA MET A 176 3.37 1.92 4.95
C MET A 176 4.41 3.05 4.99
N GLY A 177 4.81 3.48 6.19
CA GLY A 177 5.88 4.48 6.38
C GLY A 177 7.27 4.01 5.93
N ALA A 178 7.49 2.71 5.72
CA ALA A 178 8.72 2.15 5.18
C ALA A 178 8.68 1.96 3.66
N ALA A 179 7.50 2.06 3.03
CA ALA A 179 7.31 1.90 1.59
C ALA A 179 7.30 3.25 0.86
N ARG A 180 7.93 3.33 -0.33
CA ARG A 180 7.85 4.52 -1.20
C ARG A 180 6.80 4.34 -2.30
N LEU A 181 6.81 3.18 -2.96
CA LEU A 181 5.71 2.73 -3.81
C LEU A 181 4.67 2.03 -2.93
N ARG A 182 3.41 2.46 -3.01
CA ARG A 182 2.39 2.07 -2.01
C ARG A 182 1.14 1.48 -2.65
N VAL A 183 0.94 0.20 -2.37
CA VAL A 183 -0.36 -0.47 -2.47
C VAL A 183 -0.74 -0.92 -1.06
N ALA A 184 -1.70 -0.24 -0.46
CA ALA A 184 -2.17 -0.48 0.92
C ALA A 184 -3.69 -0.73 1.00
N SER A 185 -4.36 -0.75 -0.15
CA SER A 185 -5.75 -1.09 -0.32
C SER A 185 -5.79 -2.20 -1.36
N PHE A 186 -6.11 -3.40 -0.91
CA PHE A 186 -6.01 -4.61 -1.71
C PHE A 186 -7.41 -5.10 -2.06
N PRO A 187 -7.63 -5.58 -3.28
CA PRO A 187 -8.78 -6.43 -3.53
C PRO A 187 -8.63 -7.76 -2.77
N VAL A 188 -9.76 -8.37 -2.44
CA VAL A 188 -9.79 -9.71 -1.82
C VAL A 188 -9.97 -10.74 -2.92
N ILE A 189 -9.23 -11.84 -2.90
CA ILE A 189 -9.41 -12.96 -3.83
C ILE A 189 -10.59 -13.82 -3.38
N GLY A 190 -11.43 -14.24 -4.32
CA GLY A 190 -12.46 -15.24 -4.06
C GLY A 190 -12.67 -16.16 -5.26
N ASP A 191 -13.06 -17.41 -4.97
CA ASP A 191 -13.35 -18.42 -5.99
C ASP A 191 -14.85 -18.69 -6.15
N ALA A 192 -15.66 -18.21 -5.19
CA ALA A 192 -17.11 -18.38 -5.17
C ALA A 192 -17.80 -17.69 -6.36
N PRO A 193 -19.02 -18.11 -6.77
CA PRO A 193 -19.69 -17.61 -7.97
C PRO A 193 -19.82 -16.08 -8.08
N GLU A 194 -19.88 -15.39 -6.94
CA GLU A 194 -19.94 -13.93 -6.82
C GLU A 194 -18.60 -13.22 -7.11
N ALA A 195 -17.49 -13.96 -7.19
CA ALA A 195 -16.17 -13.38 -7.47
C ALA A 195 -16.09 -12.88 -8.92
N VAL A 196 -15.71 -11.61 -9.05
CA VAL A 196 -15.71 -10.85 -10.30
C VAL A 196 -14.37 -11.00 -10.99
N ARG A 197 -14.37 -11.45 -12.24
CA ARG A 197 -13.20 -11.31 -13.10
C ARG A 197 -13.08 -9.85 -13.52
N TRP A 198 -11.97 -9.24 -13.15
CA TRP A 198 -11.70 -7.84 -13.47
C TRP A 198 -11.48 -7.68 -14.97
N GLN A 199 -11.77 -6.49 -15.48
CA GLN A 199 -11.49 -6.10 -16.85
C GLN A 199 -10.23 -5.26 -16.89
N GLU A 200 -9.49 -5.34 -18.00
CA GLU A 200 -8.35 -4.45 -18.19
C GLU A 200 -8.82 -2.98 -18.27
N PRO A 201 -7.98 -2.01 -17.90
CA PRO A 201 -8.25 -0.62 -18.21
C PRO A 201 -8.59 -0.48 -19.71
N PRO A 202 -9.59 0.33 -20.07
CA PRO A 202 -10.02 0.45 -21.46
C PRO A 202 -8.83 0.85 -22.35
N ALA A 203 -8.68 0.13 -23.47
CA ALA A 203 -7.68 0.45 -24.47
C ALA A 203 -7.96 1.83 -25.09
N GLU A 204 -6.94 2.43 -25.72
CA GLU A 204 -7.13 3.69 -26.43
C GLU A 204 -8.26 3.55 -27.46
N PRO A 205 -9.24 4.47 -27.45
CA PRO A 205 -10.39 4.41 -28.35
C PRO A 205 -10.00 4.65 -29.81
N ALA A 206 -8.78 5.14 -30.06
CA ALA A 206 -8.25 5.42 -31.37
C ALA A 206 -6.82 4.89 -31.54
N SER A 207 -6.49 4.54 -32.78
CA SER A 207 -5.13 4.21 -33.22
C SER A 207 -4.82 5.02 -34.47
N ALA A 208 -3.58 5.46 -34.64
CA ALA A 208 -3.13 6.14 -35.86
C ALA A 208 -1.93 5.40 -36.47
N SER A 209 -1.92 5.23 -37.79
CA SER A 209 -0.77 4.66 -38.52
C SER A 209 0.46 5.58 -38.47
N HIS A 210 0.24 6.87 -38.26
CA HIS A 210 1.25 7.88 -38.01
C HIS A 210 0.68 8.93 -37.06
N CYS A 211 1.46 9.38 -36.08
CA CYS A 211 1.12 10.48 -35.18
C CYS A 211 2.32 11.43 -35.18
N TRP A 212 2.06 12.73 -35.37
CA TRP A 212 3.11 13.74 -35.33
C TRP A 212 3.76 13.77 -33.94
N GLU A 213 5.06 14.08 -33.84
CA GLU A 213 5.83 13.98 -32.59
C GLU A 213 5.27 14.83 -31.43
N GLY A 214 4.59 15.93 -31.77
CA GLY A 214 3.94 16.82 -30.80
C GLY A 214 2.48 16.48 -30.51
N ASP A 215 1.95 15.42 -31.11
CA ASP A 215 0.55 15.02 -31.02
C ASP A 215 0.39 13.67 -30.31
N VAL A 216 -0.80 13.42 -29.77
CA VAL A 216 -1.16 12.16 -29.15
C VAL A 216 -2.52 11.69 -29.65
N VAL A 217 -2.62 10.40 -29.97
CA VAL A 217 -3.88 9.78 -30.45
C VAL A 217 -4.99 9.87 -29.41
N THR A 218 -4.61 9.93 -28.13
CA THR A 218 -5.52 10.04 -26.99
C THR A 218 -6.33 11.34 -26.98
N ALA A 219 -5.83 12.41 -27.62
CA ALA A 219 -6.50 13.70 -27.69
C ALA A 219 -7.80 13.67 -28.52
N LEU A 220 -8.05 12.59 -29.26
CA LEU A 220 -9.31 12.39 -29.97
C LEU A 220 -10.51 12.13 -29.02
N ASP A 221 -10.26 11.67 -27.78
CA ASP A 221 -11.30 11.34 -26.80
C ASP A 221 -10.91 11.71 -25.35
N ASP A 222 -9.98 12.65 -25.17
CA ASP A 222 -9.57 13.08 -23.83
C ASP A 222 -10.57 14.04 -23.14
N LYS A 223 -11.56 14.53 -23.89
CA LYS A 223 -12.58 15.50 -23.46
C LYS A 223 -12.01 16.83 -22.97
N LEU A 224 -10.77 17.15 -23.35
CA LEU A 224 -10.15 18.44 -23.05
C LEU A 224 -10.53 19.44 -24.15
N GLU A 225 -11.19 20.54 -23.77
CA GLU A 225 -11.50 21.62 -24.70
C GLU A 225 -10.38 22.67 -24.69
N PRO A 226 -9.73 22.97 -25.84
CA PRO A 226 -8.72 24.01 -25.92
C PRO A 226 -9.35 25.39 -25.72
N LYS A 227 -8.66 26.28 -25.02
CA LYS A 227 -9.13 27.67 -24.82
C LYS A 227 -9.07 28.52 -26.10
N SER A 228 -8.19 28.16 -27.03
CA SER A 228 -8.04 28.79 -28.34
C SER A 228 -7.40 27.82 -29.34
N SER A 229 -7.41 28.15 -30.63
CA SER A 229 -6.77 27.35 -31.68
C SER A 229 -5.25 27.20 -31.54
N SER A 230 -4.61 27.97 -30.65
CA SER A 230 -3.18 27.93 -30.37
C SER A 230 -2.87 27.51 -28.93
N ASP A 231 -3.82 26.87 -28.24
CA ASP A 231 -3.63 26.38 -26.88
C ASP A 231 -2.66 25.19 -26.88
N GLY A 232 -1.42 25.43 -26.46
CA GLY A 232 -0.39 24.40 -26.27
C GLY A 232 -0.37 23.82 -24.86
N SER A 233 -1.34 24.14 -24.00
CA SER A 233 -1.38 23.66 -22.61
C SER A 233 -2.02 22.28 -22.45
N ILE A 234 -2.70 21.78 -23.49
CA ILE A 234 -3.30 20.45 -23.54
C ILE A 234 -2.73 19.63 -24.70
N PRO A 235 -2.73 18.30 -24.60
CA PRO A 235 -2.39 17.44 -25.72
C PRO A 235 -3.35 17.66 -26.90
N ARG A 236 -2.88 17.43 -28.12
CA ARG A 236 -3.68 17.61 -29.34
C ARG A 236 -3.47 16.47 -30.32
N PHE A 237 -4.40 16.35 -31.25
CA PHE A 237 -4.28 15.49 -32.43
C PHE A 237 -4.57 16.31 -33.68
N THR A 238 -3.65 16.31 -34.64
CA THR A 238 -3.77 17.02 -35.90
C THR A 238 -3.62 16.06 -37.08
N TRP A 239 -4.43 16.30 -38.11
CA TRP A 239 -4.39 15.51 -39.35
C TRP A 239 -3.44 16.20 -40.34
N TRP A 240 -2.35 15.53 -40.69
CA TRP A 240 -1.41 16.00 -41.71
C TRP A 240 -1.65 15.29 -43.03
N ASP A 241 -1.62 16.04 -44.13
CA ASP A 241 -1.69 15.45 -45.47
C ASP A 241 -0.37 14.70 -45.76
N HIS A 242 -0.46 13.45 -46.23
CA HIS A 242 0.70 12.58 -46.50
C HIS A 242 1.42 12.94 -47.81
N LYS A 243 1.22 14.14 -48.35
CA LYS A 243 1.87 14.55 -49.60
C LYS A 243 3.32 14.87 -49.33
N VAL A 244 4.17 13.91 -49.65
CA VAL A 244 5.59 14.10 -49.88
C VAL A 244 5.71 14.99 -51.13
N GLU A 245 6.20 16.22 -50.97
CA GLU A 245 6.73 17.01 -52.09
C GLU A 245 8.09 16.45 -52.56
#